data_AF-G4FLK8-F1
#
_entry.id   AF-G4FLK8-F1
#
_cell.length_a   1.000
_cell.length_b   1.000
_cell.length_c   1.000
_cell.angle_alpha   90.00
_cell.angle_beta   90.00
_cell.angle_gamma   90.00
#
_symmetry.space_group_name_H-M   'P 1'
#
loop_
_entity.id
_entity.type
_entity.pdbx_description
1 polymer ?
#
loop_
_entity_poly.entity_id
_entity_poly.type
_entity_poly.pdbx_seq_one_letter_code
_entity_poly.pdbx_strand_id
1 'polypeptide(L)'
;MAVDVECRWSHEAWEPCRFEADAVGSRWNLAFNDHRIQFEHDGTGLMRMRINERSSWNSVQASWSEEGALCWGEVCARGDLPMD
;
A
#
# COMPACT_ATOMS: atom_id res chain seq x y z
N MET A 1 -10.84 6.10 6.34
CA MET A 1 -11.51 6.19 5.02
C MET A 1 -11.21 4.94 4.23
N ALA A 2 -12.13 4.42 3.43
CA ALA A 2 -11.86 3.27 2.57
C ALA A 2 -12.32 3.56 1.13
N VAL A 3 -11.51 3.18 0.16
CA VAL A 3 -11.79 3.31 -1.28
C VAL A 3 -11.38 2.04 -2.01
N ASP A 4 -12.14 1.69 -3.05
CA ASP A 4 -11.83 0.56 -3.93
C ASP A 4 -10.81 1.01 -4.97
N VAL A 5 -9.71 0.28 -5.06
CA VAL A 5 -8.60 0.55 -5.99
C VAL A 5 -8.13 -0.76 -6.61
N GLU A 6 -7.11 -0.71 -7.45
CA GLU A 6 -6.48 -1.91 -7.99
C GLU A 6 -5.10 -2.08 -7.37
N CYS A 7 -4.78 -3.29 -6.95
CA CYS A 7 -3.47 -3.65 -6.43
C CYS A 7 -2.87 -4.76 -7.26
N ARG A 8 -1.54 -4.86 -7.22
CA ARG A 8 -0.84 -6.04 -7.67
C ARG A 8 0.33 -6.33 -6.76
N TRP A 9 0.74 -7.60 -6.78
CA TRP A 9 2.00 -8.01 -6.22
C TRP A 9 3.01 -8.18 -7.35
N SER A 10 4.17 -7.56 -7.23
CA SER A 10 5.24 -7.50 -8.22
C SER A 10 4.70 -7.21 -9.64
N HIS A 11 4.89 -8.13 -10.57
CA HIS A 11 4.41 -8.03 -11.96
C HIS A 11 3.20 -8.93 -12.22
N GLU A 12 2.45 -9.31 -11.18
CA GLU A 12 1.21 -10.06 -11.32
C GLU A 12 0.09 -9.19 -11.91
N ALA A 13 -1.03 -9.85 -12.23
CA ALA A 13 -2.20 -9.16 -12.73
C ALA A 13 -2.74 -8.16 -11.71
N TRP A 14 -3.32 -7.07 -12.20
CA TRP A 14 -4.07 -6.14 -11.35
C TRP A 14 -5.34 -6.82 -10.84
N GLU A 15 -5.55 -6.71 -9.54
CA GLU A 15 -6.69 -7.28 -8.83
C GLU A 15 -7.42 -6.22 -8.02
N PRO A 16 -8.74 -6.35 -7.85
CA PRO A 16 -9.49 -5.45 -7.00
C PRO A 16 -8.98 -5.54 -5.56
N CYS A 17 -8.66 -4.40 -4.97
CA CYS A 17 -8.21 -4.31 -3.59
C CYS A 17 -8.88 -3.14 -2.87
N ARG A 18 -8.95 -3.27 -1.55
CA ARG A 18 -9.48 -2.21 -0.70
C ARG A 18 -8.34 -1.43 -0.08
N PHE A 19 -8.34 -0.12 -0.33
CA PHE A 19 -7.47 0.83 0.35
C PHE A 19 -8.18 1.37 1.57
N GLU A 20 -7.57 1.25 2.75
CA GLU A 20 -8.14 1.72 4.01
C GLU A 20 -7.15 2.65 4.72
N ALA A 21 -7.39 3.96 4.69
CA ALA A 21 -6.66 4.93 5.50
C ALA A 21 -7.22 5.00 6.92
N ASP A 22 -6.44 4.57 7.91
CA ASP A 22 -6.72 4.78 9.32
C ASP A 22 -6.43 6.24 9.72
N ALA A 23 -5.28 6.75 9.27
CA ALA A 23 -4.87 8.14 9.39
C ALA A 23 -4.25 8.57 8.06
N VAL A 24 -4.95 9.44 7.33
CA VAL A 24 -4.51 9.92 6.01
C VAL A 24 -3.08 10.44 6.09
N GLY A 25 -2.23 10.01 5.15
CA GLY A 25 -0.80 10.38 5.09
C GLY A 25 0.12 9.75 6.14
N SER A 26 -0.41 9.01 7.13
CA SER A 26 0.40 8.38 8.20
C SER A 26 0.22 6.87 8.31
N ARG A 27 -1.00 6.35 8.21
CA ARG A 27 -1.28 4.92 8.35
C ARG A 27 -2.42 4.49 7.44
N TRP A 28 -2.16 3.43 6.69
CA TRP A 28 -3.16 2.82 5.82
C TRP A 28 -2.89 1.35 5.63
N ASN A 29 -3.86 0.66 5.05
CA ASN A 29 -3.76 -0.74 4.72
C ASN A 29 -4.37 -1.05 3.35
N LEU A 30 -3.81 -2.08 2.71
CA LEU A 30 -4.31 -2.67 1.48
C LEU A 30 -4.78 -4.08 1.82
N ALA A 31 -6.02 -4.40 1.45
CA ALA A 31 -6.57 -5.74 1.58
C ALA A 31 -6.82 -6.34 0.19
N PHE A 32 -6.04 -7.36 -0.17
CA PHE A 32 -6.21 -8.15 -1.40
C PHE A 32 -5.52 -9.51 -1.29
N ASN A 33 -5.97 -10.48 -2.09
CA ASN A 33 -5.38 -11.82 -2.18
C ASN A 33 -5.24 -12.52 -0.81
N ASP A 34 -6.24 -12.37 0.09
CA ASP A 34 -6.23 -12.84 1.49
C ASP A 34 -5.11 -12.23 2.37
N HIS A 35 -4.39 -11.24 1.86
CA HIS A 35 -3.35 -10.50 2.56
C HIS A 35 -3.86 -9.13 2.99
N ARG A 36 -3.51 -8.76 4.23
CA ARG A 36 -3.65 -7.39 4.73
C ARG A 36 -2.27 -6.78 4.87
N ILE A 37 -1.92 -5.92 3.92
CA ILE A 37 -0.66 -5.18 3.92
C ILE A 37 -0.89 -3.89 4.67
N GLN A 38 -0.06 -3.63 5.69
CA GLN A 38 -0.19 -2.43 6.51
C GLN A 38 1.01 -1.55 6.32
N PHE A 39 0.75 -0.25 6.27
CA PHE A 39 1.73 0.78 6.00
C PHE A 39 1.73 1.82 7.11
N GLU A 40 2.92 2.31 7.43
CA GLU A 40 3.11 3.41 8.35
C GLU A 40 4.16 4.37 7.81
N HIS A 41 3.82 5.65 7.80
CA HIS A 41 4.69 6.76 7.47
C HIS A 41 4.81 7.67 8.70
N ASP A 42 6.05 7.90 9.13
CA ASP A 42 6.35 8.61 10.37
C ASP A 42 6.42 10.15 10.18
N GLY A 43 6.12 10.66 8.98
CA GLY A 43 6.21 12.08 8.63
C GLY A 43 7.64 12.59 8.43
N THR A 44 8.64 11.77 8.75
CA THR A 44 10.08 12.04 8.58
C THR A 44 10.63 11.51 7.25
N GLY A 45 9.77 10.97 6.38
CA GLY A 45 10.14 10.30 5.12
C GLY A 45 10.45 8.81 5.29
N LEU A 46 10.46 8.30 6.52
CA LEU A 46 10.57 6.87 6.78
C LEU A 46 9.21 6.20 6.65
N MET A 47 9.16 5.18 5.80
CA MET A 47 7.97 4.40 5.55
C MET A 47 8.23 2.92 5.81
N ARG A 48 7.26 2.26 6.44
CA ARG A 48 7.32 0.85 6.84
C ARG A 48 6.12 0.10 6.30
N MET A 49 6.34 -1.16 5.97
CA MET A 49 5.33 -2.09 5.46
C MET A 49 5.41 -3.40 6.24
N ARG A 50 4.26 -4.00 6.53
CA ARG A 50 4.17 -5.40 6.99
C ARG A 50 3.07 -6.15 6.23
N ILE A 51 3.32 -7.42 5.96
CA ILE A 51 2.37 -8.32 5.29
C ILE A 51 1.68 -9.17 6.35
N ASN A 52 0.39 -8.96 6.61
CA ASN A 52 -0.33 -9.57 7.71
C ASN A 52 0.24 -9.19 9.11
N GLU A 53 -0.54 -9.41 10.15
CA GLU A 53 -0.17 -8.94 11.50
C GLU A 53 1.01 -9.69 12.11
N ARG A 54 1.28 -10.92 11.65
CA ARG A 54 2.36 -11.77 12.18
C ARG A 54 3.72 -11.50 11.55
N SER A 55 3.80 -10.73 10.45
CA SER A 55 5.08 -10.42 9.82
C SER A 55 5.75 -9.22 10.46
N SER A 56 7.08 -9.21 10.40
CA SER A 56 7.88 -8.06 10.80
C SER A 56 7.61 -6.85 9.92
N TRP A 57 7.74 -5.66 10.51
CA TRP A 57 7.82 -4.42 9.75
C TRP A 57 9.13 -4.34 8.99
N ASN A 58 9.05 -4.01 7.70
CA ASN A 58 10.19 -3.78 6.83
C ASN A 58 10.15 -2.34 6.33
N SER A 59 11.30 -1.68 6.27
CA SER A 59 11.41 -0.34 5.69
C SER A 59 11.23 -0.42 4.18
N VAL A 60 10.37 0.43 3.63
CA VAL A 60 10.07 0.52 2.19
C VAL A 60 10.13 1.98 1.75
N GLN A 61 10.28 2.20 0.45
CA GLN A 61 10.14 3.52 -0.16
C GLN A 61 8.97 3.47 -1.14
N ALA A 62 8.20 4.56 -1.17
CA ALA A 62 7.14 4.75 -2.13
C ALA A 62 7.74 5.26 -3.45
N SER A 63 7.43 4.59 -4.55
CA SER A 63 7.87 4.98 -5.89
C SER A 63 6.72 4.91 -6.87
N TRP A 64 6.60 5.91 -7.73
CA TRP A 64 5.66 5.90 -8.85
C TRP A 64 6.21 5.02 -9.98
N SER A 65 5.37 4.10 -10.46
CA SER A 65 5.59 3.30 -11.66
C SER A 65 5.19 4.08 -12.91
N GLU A 66 5.75 3.71 -14.07
CA GLU A 66 5.39 4.26 -15.38
C GLU A 66 3.90 4.06 -15.73
N GLU A 67 3.26 3.06 -15.13
CA GLU A 67 1.83 2.76 -15.27
C GLU A 67 0.92 3.68 -14.42
N GLY A 68 1.48 4.67 -13.71
CA GLY A 68 0.73 5.55 -12.81
C GLY A 68 0.31 4.87 -11.50
N ALA A 69 1.01 3.81 -11.10
CA ALA A 69 0.80 3.12 -9.84
C ALA A 69 1.80 3.56 -8.78
N LEU A 70 1.38 3.60 -7.52
CA LEU A 70 2.26 3.83 -6.39
C LEU A 70 2.69 2.48 -5.79
N CYS A 71 4.00 2.25 -5.72
CA CYS A 71 4.60 0.98 -5.31
C CYS A 71 5.42 1.12 -4.03
N TRP A 72 5.34 0.11 -3.17
CA TRP A 72 6.11 -0.06 -1.94
C TRP A 72 6.84 -1.39 -1.98
N GLY A 73 8.03 -1.38 -2.59
CA GLY A 73 8.74 -2.61 -2.92
C GLY A 73 7.96 -3.40 -3.97
N GLU A 74 7.49 -4.59 -3.61
CA GLU A 74 6.75 -5.48 -4.50
C GLU A 74 5.26 -5.14 -4.59
N VAL A 75 4.67 -4.45 -3.62
CA VAL A 75 3.23 -4.17 -3.63
C VAL A 75 2.96 -2.85 -4.31
N CYS A 76 2.11 -2.85 -5.34
CA CYS A 76 1.69 -1.63 -6.04
C CYS A 76 0.18 -1.44 -5.93
N ALA A 77 -0.26 -0.19 -5.85
CA ALA A 77 -1.67 0.20 -5.93
C ALA A 77 -1.85 1.32 -6.96
N ARG A 78 -2.98 1.32 -7.67
CA ARG A 78 -3.35 2.37 -8.63
C ARG A 78 -4.83 2.72 -8.50
N GLY A 79 -5.15 3.98 -8.82
CA GLY A 79 -6.49 4.55 -8.67
C GLY A 79 -6.44 5.85 -7.88
N ASP A 80 -7.58 6.22 -7.31
CA ASP A 80 -7.71 7.42 -6.48
C ASP A 80 -7.21 7.12 -5.05
N LEU A 81 -5.88 7.16 -4.87
CA LEU A 81 -5.22 6.85 -3.60
C LEU A 81 -5.24 8.07 -2.68
N PRO A 82 -5.92 8.02 -1.53
CA PRO A 82 -6.08 9.16 -0.64
C PRO A 82 -4.91 9.29 0.32
N MET A 83 -3.76 9.68 -0.23
CA MET A 83 -2.50 9.81 0.51
C MET A 83 -2.07 11.26 0.78
N ASP A 84 -2.84 12.21 0.25
CA ASP A 84 -2.64 13.66 0.42
C ASP A 84 -3.42 14.21 1.63
#